data_AF-A0A7L6A8L1-F1
#
_entry.id   AF-A0A7L6A8L1-F1
#
_cell.length_a   1.000
_cell.length_b   1.000
_cell.length_c   1.000
_cell.angle_alpha   90.00
_cell.angle_beta   90.00
_cell.angle_gamma   90.00
#
_symmetry.space_group_name_H-M   'P 1'
#
loop_
_entity.id
_entity.type
_entity.pdbx_description
1 polymer ?
#
loop_
_entity_poly.entity_id
_entity_poly.type
_entity_poly.pdbx_seq_one_letter_code
_entity_poly.pdbx_strand_id
1 'polypeptide(L)' 'MTRAIVLATCLATLLAACGGNEVVRPTVNVSIGQQLIDLKRARDAGALSAREYEYQRKRLIESVE' A
#
# COMPACT_ATOMS: atom_id res chain seq x y z
N MET A 1 32.61 -2.82 -33.11
CA MET A 1 31.13 -2.76 -33.06
C MET A 1 30.55 -3.74 -32.05
N THR A 2 31.06 -4.97 -31.95
CA THR A 2 30.63 -6.00 -30.98
C THR A 2 30.73 -5.60 -29.50
N ARG A 3 31.78 -4.86 -29.11
CA ARG A 3 31.97 -4.39 -27.72
C ARG A 3 30.88 -3.45 -27.22
N ALA A 4 30.34 -2.60 -28.10
CA ALA A 4 29.27 -1.66 -27.75
C ALA A 4 27.92 -2.37 -27.54
N ILE A 5 27.69 -3.46 -28.28
CA ILE A 5 26.48 -4.28 -28.16
C ILE A 5 26.46 -4.97 -26.80
N VAL A 6 27.57 -5.60 -26.40
CA VAL A 6 27.68 -6.30 -25.09
C VAL A 6 27.44 -5.36 -23.91
N LEU A 7 27.95 -4.13 -23.99
CA LEU A 7 27.78 -3.15 -22.91
C LEU A 7 26.32 -2.67 -22.79
N ALA A 8 25.63 -2.52 -23.93
CA ALA A 8 24.23 -2.10 -23.96
C ALA A 8 23.29 -3.18 -23.39
N THR A 9 23.56 -4.46 -23.64
CA THR A 9 22.74 -5.56 -23.11
C THR A 9 22.85 -5.70 -21.59
N CYS A 10 24.06 -5.52 -21.02
CA CYS A 10 24.25 -5.56 -19.56
C CYS A 10 23.52 -4.42 -18.85
N LEU A 11 23.44 -3.24 -19.46
CA LEU A 11 22.77 -2.09 -18.86
C LEU A 11 21.25 -2.26 -18.85
N ALA A 12 20.67 -2.86 -19.90
CA ALA A 12 19.24 -3.12 -19.99
C ALA A 12 18.74 -4.13 -18.93
N THR A 13 19.55 -5.13 -18.56
CA THR A 13 19.17 -6.12 -17.54
C THR A 13 19.12 -5.56 -16.12
N LEU A 14 19.85 -4.48 -15.83
CA LEU A 14 19.85 -3.84 -14.51
C LEU A 14 18.56 -3.05 -14.26
N LEU A 15 17.95 -2.47 -15.30
CA LEU A 15 16.68 -1.75 -15.16
C LEU A 15 15.47 -2.68 -15.00
N ALA A 16 15.55 -3.91 -15.51
CA ALA A 16 14.48 -4.91 -15.35
C ALA A 16 14.35 -5.42 -13.90
N ALA A 17 15.35 -5.22 -13.05
CA ALA A 17 15.34 -5.64 -11.65
C ALA A 17 14.67 -4.63 -10.68
N CYS A 18 14.34 -3.42 -11.13
CA CYS A 18 13.60 -2.42 -10.34
C CYS A 18 12.08 -2.43 -10.60
N GLY A 19 11.58 -3.35 -11.43
CA GLY A 19 10.17 -3.44 -11.80
C GLY A 19 9.37 -4.30 -10.82
N GLY A 20 8.89 -3.69 -9.74
CA GLY A 20 7.70 -4.12 -9.01
C GLY A 20 7.80 -5.46 -8.28
N ASN A 21 8.33 -5.44 -7.07
CA ASN A 21 7.96 -6.45 -6.09
C ASN A 21 6.48 -6.26 -5.73
N GLU A 22 5.62 -7.18 -6.19
CA GLU A 22 4.27 -7.29 -5.68
C GLU A 22 4.37 -7.53 -4.17
N VAL A 23 4.02 -6.51 -3.40
CA VAL A 23 3.94 -6.63 -1.95
C VAL A 23 2.77 -7.55 -1.69
N VAL A 24 3.06 -8.85 -1.57
CA VAL A 24 2.16 -9.84 -0.99
C VAL A 24 1.95 -9.38 0.44
N ARG A 25 0.97 -8.50 0.63
CA ARG A 25 0.54 -8.09 1.97
C ARG A 25 0.03 -9.38 2.59
N PRO A 26 0.65 -9.87 3.68
CA PRO A 26 0.04 -10.93 4.44
C PRO A 26 -1.39 -10.46 4.74
N THR A 27 -2.38 -11.33 4.53
CA THR A 27 -3.73 -11.06 4.99
C THR A 27 -3.69 -11.06 6.51
N VAL A 28 -3.25 -9.94 7.09
CA VAL A 28 -3.35 -9.70 8.51
C VAL A 28 -4.84 -9.58 8.76
N ASN A 29 -5.43 -10.67 9.26
CA ASN A 29 -6.85 -10.74 9.56
C ASN A 29 -7.12 -9.91 10.82
N VAL A 30 -7.02 -8.59 10.69
CA VAL A 30 -7.33 -7.63 11.74
C VAL A 30 -8.84 -7.54 11.83
N SER A 31 -9.39 -7.74 13.03
CA SER A 31 -10.84 -7.59 13.23
C SER A 31 -11.29 -6.17 12.85
N ILE A 32 -12.51 -6.04 12.34
CA ILE A 32 -13.09 -4.73 12.03
C ILE A 32 -13.09 -3.81 13.25
N GLY A 33 -13.34 -4.35 14.44
CA GLY A 33 -13.27 -3.60 15.69
C GLY A 33 -11.89 -2.96 15.91
N GLN A 34 -10.81 -3.69 15.64
CA GLN A 34 -9.45 -3.16 15.77
C GLN A 34 -9.16 -2.08 14.71
N GLN A 35 -9.61 -2.29 13.48
CA GLN A 35 -9.48 -1.28 12.41
C GLN A 35 -10.26 0.00 12.73
N LEU A 36 -11.44 -0.10 13.37
CA LEU A 36 -12.21 1.06 13.85
C LEU A 36 -11.49 1.81 14.98
N ILE A 37 -10.87 1.10 15.91
CA ILE A 37 -10.07 1.68 17.00
C ILE A 37 -8.90 2.47 16.42
N ASP A 38 -8.18 1.88 15.46
CA ASP A 38 -7.02 2.53 14.84
C ASP A 38 -7.44 3.74 14.00
N LEU A 39 -8.57 3.66 13.29
CA LEU A 39 -9.15 4.78 12.57
C LEU A 39 -9.50 5.95 13.51
N LYS A 40 -10.08 5.65 14.68
CA LYS A 40 -10.36 6.66 15.70
C LYS A 40 -9.07 7.29 16.24
N ARG A 41 -8.06 6.48 16.54
CA ARG A 41 -6.76 6.96 17.01
C ARG A 41 -6.12 7.92 15.99
N ALA A 42 -6.20 7.61 14.69
CA ALA A 42 -5.67 8.47 13.64
C ALA A 42 -6.38 9.84 13.61
N ARG A 43 -7.70 9.87 13.75
CA ARG A 43 -8.48 11.12 13.87
C ARG A 43 -8.11 11.90 15.12
N ASP A 44 -8.02 11.24 16.27
CA ASP A 44 -7.68 11.88 17.54
C ASP A 44 -6.23 12.43 17.54
N ALA A 45 -5.33 11.81 16.76
CA ALA A 45 -3.98 12.30 16.50
C ALA A 45 -3.91 13.45 15.47
N GLY A 46 -5.06 13.86 14.90
CA GLY A 46 -5.13 14.91 13.87
C GLY A 46 -4.70 14.47 12.48
N ALA A 47 -4.47 13.17 12.25
CA ALA A 47 -4.12 12.64 10.93
C ALA A 47 -5.31 12.58 9.97
N LEU A 48 -6.54 12.68 10.49
CA LEU A 48 -7.78 12.70 9.70
C LEU A 48 -8.68 13.84 10.19
N SER A 49 -9.31 14.53 9.24
CA SER A 49 -10.45 15.41 9.54
C SER A 49 -11.66 14.60 10.00
N ALA A 50 -12.62 15.27 10.65
CA ALA A 50 -13.88 14.64 11.06
C ALA A 50 -14.64 14.03 9.88
N ARG A 51 -14.59 14.67 8.70
CA ARG A 51 -15.26 14.17 7.49
C ARG A 51 -14.61 12.89 6.96
N GLU A 52 -13.28 12.84 6.91
CA GLU A 52 -12.54 11.66 6.45
C GLU A 52 -12.75 10.48 7.40
N TYR A 53 -12.73 10.73 8.71
CA TYR A 53 -13.04 9.72 9.72
C TYR A 53 -14.43 9.10 9.50
N GLU A 54 -15.47 9.92 9.34
CA GLU A 54 -16.84 9.44 9.15
C GLU A 54 -17.01 8.65 7.85
N TYR A 55 -16.39 9.13 6.76
CA TYR A 55 -16.41 8.43 5.48
C TYR A 55 -15.77 7.04 5.59
N GLN A 56 -14.58 6.96 6.18
CA GLN A 56 -13.85 5.71 6.31
C GLN A 56 -14.54 4.75 7.28
N ARG A 57 -15.09 5.26 8.39
CA ARG A 57 -15.83 4.46 9.36
C ARG A 57 -17.04 3.79 8.71
N LYS A 58 -17.81 4.53 7.89
CA LYS A 58 -18.97 3.98 7.17
C LYS A 58 -18.56 2.86 6.22
N ARG A 59 -17.58 3.11 5.35
CA ARG A 59 -17.10 2.09 4.41
C ARG A 59 -16.60 0.83 5.10
N LEU A 60 -15.98 0.98 6.26
CA LEU A 60 -15.45 -0.15 7.01
C LEU A 60 -16.56 -1.01 7.63
N ILE A 61 -17.65 -0.39 8.08
CA ILE A 61 -18.84 -1.10 8.56
C ILE A 61 -19.57 -1.77 7.38
N GLU A 62 -19.79 -1.05 6.29
CA GLU A 62 -20.42 -1.58 5.06
C GLU A 62 -19.65 -2.76 4.46
N SER A 63 -18.34 -2.88 4.74
CA SER A 63 -17.54 -4.01 4.24
C SER A 63 -17.87 -5.36 4.89
N VAL A 64 -18.67 -5.37 5.97
CA VAL A 64 -19.06 -6.57 6.72
C VAL A 64 -20.56 -6.75 6.90
N GLU A 65 -21.36 -5.85 6.35
CA GLU A 65 -22.81 -6.04 6.15
C GLU A 65 -23.07 -6.79 4.83
#